data_AF-A0A2N0SE80-F1
#
_entry.id   AF-A0A2N0SE80-F1
#
_cell.length_a   1.000
_cell.length_b   1.000
_cell.length_c   1.000
_cell.angle_alpha   90.00
_cell.angle_beta   90.00
_cell.angle_gamma   90.00
#
_symmetry.space_group_name_H-M   'P 1'
#
loop_
_entity.id
_entity.type
_entity.pdbx_description
1 polymer ?
#
loop_
_entity_poly.entity_id
_entity_poly.type
_entity_poly.pdbx_seq_one_letter_code
_entity_poly.pdbx_strand_id
1 'polypeptide(L)'
;MSNYYWVKDWEFNHAKVGNHQGFLKSNDIINLRIKKFYDINGNPIPNGQVEYLRSHDIQFNVGNDTFQEVVCHNERLGGNDEWCIELIKQYTWTLV
;
A
#
# COMPACT_ATOMS: atom_id res chain seq x y z
N MET A 1 -15.45 -19.56 -15.07
CA MET A 1 -14.09 -19.24 -14.62
C MET A 1 -14.07 -17.75 -14.31
N SER A 2 -14.18 -17.37 -13.03
CA SER A 2 -14.10 -15.96 -12.65
C SER A 2 -12.66 -15.50 -12.85
N ASN A 3 -12.44 -14.67 -13.87
CA ASN A 3 -11.24 -13.84 -13.90
C ASN A 3 -11.38 -12.85 -12.75
N TYR A 4 -10.91 -13.22 -11.56
CA TYR A 4 -10.74 -12.26 -10.49
C TYR A 4 -9.92 -11.11 -11.07
N TYR A 5 -10.45 -9.89 -11.00
CA TYR A 5 -9.74 -8.71 -11.48
C TYR A 5 -8.70 -8.34 -10.43
N TRP A 6 -7.42 -8.54 -10.75
CA TRP A 6 -6.30 -8.23 -9.88
C TRP A 6 -5.61 -6.95 -10.33
N VAL A 7 -5.46 -6.00 -9.42
CA VAL A 7 -4.66 -4.79 -9.63
C VAL A 7 -3.25 -5.06 -9.12
N LYS A 8 -2.25 -4.82 -9.97
CA LYS A 8 -0.83 -5.01 -9.62
C LYS A 8 -0.09 -3.69 -9.42
N ASP A 9 -0.62 -2.61 -9.99
CA ASP A 9 0.03 -1.30 -9.97
C ASP A 9 -0.33 -0.58 -8.67
N TRP A 10 0.71 -0.18 -7.94
CA TRP A 10 0.62 0.60 -6.72
C TRP A 10 1.13 2.02 -6.97
N GLU A 11 0.38 2.99 -6.47
CA GLU A 11 0.78 4.39 -6.43
C GLU A 11 1.15 4.74 -4.99
N PHE A 12 2.18 5.56 -4.81
CA PHE A 12 2.56 6.08 -3.49
C PHE A 12 2.40 7.60 -3.45
N ASN A 13 2.07 8.12 -2.28
CA ASN A 13 2.11 9.55 -1.98
C ASN A 13 2.87 9.76 -0.67
N HIS A 14 3.54 10.89 -0.51
CA HIS A 14 4.02 11.29 0.81
C HIS A 14 2.81 11.56 1.72
N ALA A 15 2.80 10.99 2.92
CA ALA A 15 1.64 11.05 3.82
C ALA A 15 1.40 12.45 4.40
N LYS A 16 2.45 13.26 4.50
CA LYS A 16 2.37 14.64 5.00
C LYS A 16 2.58 15.63 3.86
N VAL A 17 1.66 16.59 3.76
CA VAL A 17 1.75 17.75 2.85
C VAL A 17 2.89 18.66 3.35
N GLY A 18 4.11 18.45 2.86
CA GLY A 18 5.24 19.35 3.14
C GLY A 18 6.62 18.75 2.85
N ASN A 19 7.38 19.45 2.01
CA ASN A 19 8.79 19.19 1.62
C ASN A 19 9.06 17.93 0.78
N HIS A 20 8.37 17.81 -0.35
CA HIS A 20 8.71 16.82 -1.38
C HIS A 20 10.01 17.23 -2.10
N GLN A 21 11.11 16.53 -1.84
CA GLN A 21 12.40 16.76 -2.51
C GLN A 21 12.50 16.05 -3.89
N GLY A 22 11.44 15.35 -4.32
CA GLY A 22 11.38 14.61 -5.59
C GLY A 22 11.93 13.19 -5.52
N PHE A 23 12.33 12.70 -4.34
CA PHE A 23 12.79 11.34 -4.10
C PHE A 23 12.36 10.85 -2.71
N LEU A 24 12.36 9.52 -2.52
CA LEU A 24 12.11 8.87 -1.24
C LEU A 24 13.43 8.53 -0.54
N LYS A 25 13.42 8.58 0.79
CA LYS A 25 14.52 8.15 1.66
C LYS A 25 14.00 7.31 2.82
N SER A 26 14.90 6.62 3.51
CA SER A 26 14.55 5.99 4.79
C SER A 26 13.94 7.01 5.76
N ASN A 27 12.97 6.54 6.54
CA ASN A 27 12.14 7.30 7.47
C ASN A 27 11.09 8.22 6.82
N ASP A 28 10.97 8.23 5.49
CA ASP A 28 9.83 8.89 4.86
C ASP A 28 8.55 8.12 5.19
N ILE A 29 7.49 8.88 5.50
CA ILE A 29 6.16 8.36 5.74
C ILE A 29 5.34 8.52 4.46
N ILE A 30 4.81 7.41 3.96
CA ILE A 30 4.04 7.33 2.72
C ILE A 30 2.67 6.70 2.96
N ASN A 31 1.75 6.93 2.04
CA ASN A 31 0.58 6.07 1.86
C ASN A 31 0.74 5.31 0.54
N LEU A 32 0.33 4.05 0.52
CA LEU A 32 0.27 3.21 -0.68
C LEU A 32 -1.18 3.05 -1.09
N ARG A 33 -1.47 3.18 -2.38
CA ARG A 33 -2.83 3.04 -2.92
C ARG A 33 -2.87 2.27 -4.22
N ILE A 34 -4.04 1.70 -4.50
CA ILE A 34 -4.40 1.11 -5.78
C ILE A 34 -5.62 1.81 -6.36
N LYS A 35 -5.79 1.71 -7.67
CA LYS A 35 -7.04 2.10 -8.35
C LYS A 35 -7.66 0.89 -9.03
N LYS A 36 -8.83 0.48 -8.54
CA LYS A 36 -9.63 -0.62 -9.11
C LYS A 36 -10.63 -0.09 -10.12
N PHE A 37 -10.78 -0.79 -11.24
CA PHE A 37 -11.81 -0.51 -12.24
C PHE A 37 -12.90 -1.57 -12.31
N TYR A 38 -12.77 -2.65 -11.52
CA TYR A 38 -13.72 -3.74 -11.47
C TYR A 38 -13.89 -4.20 -10.02
N ASP A 39 -15.11 -4.60 -9.65
CA ASP A 39 -15.40 -5.20 -8.35
C ASP A 39 -14.99 -6.69 -8.30
N ILE A 40 -15.21 -7.33 -7.15
CA ILE A 40 -14.89 -8.76 -6.93
C ILE A 40 -15.67 -9.71 -7.87
N ASN A 41 -16.81 -9.26 -8.38
CA ASN A 41 -17.66 -10.01 -9.30
C ASN A 41 -17.31 -9.72 -10.77
N GLY A 42 -16.40 -8.77 -11.01
CA GLY A 42 -15.98 -8.35 -12.33
C GLY A 42 -16.86 -7.29 -12.98
N ASN A 43 -17.74 -6.64 -12.22
CA ASN A 43 -18.51 -5.51 -12.74
C ASN A 43 -17.63 -4.27 -12.78
N PRO A 44 -17.73 -3.45 -13.85
CA PRO A 44 -16.97 -2.22 -13.94
C PRO A 44 -17.39 -1.22 -12.86
N ILE A 45 -16.41 -0.56 -12.24
CA ILE A 45 -16.61 0.53 -11.28
C ILE A 45 -16.46 1.86 -12.03
N PRO A 46 -17.54 2.65 -12.19
CA PRO A 46 -17.46 3.95 -12.85
C PRO A 46 -16.42 4.87 -12.18
N ASN A 47 -15.55 5.49 -12.98
CA ASN A 47 -14.42 6.34 -12.54
C ASN A 47 -13.32 5.64 -11.72
N GLY A 48 -13.49 4.34 -11.45
CA GLY A 48 -12.63 3.54 -10.58
C GLY A 48 -12.75 3.89 -9.09
N GLN A 49 -12.33 2.95 -8.24
CA GLN A 49 -12.28 3.10 -6.80
C GLN A 49 -10.82 3.16 -6.36
N VAL A 50 -10.48 4.15 -5.53
CA VAL A 50 -9.17 4.25 -4.90
C VAL A 50 -9.24 3.58 -3.53
N GLU A 51 -8.28 2.72 -3.26
CA GLU A 51 -8.13 2.08 -1.96
C GLU A 51 -6.69 2.20 -1.47
N TYR A 52 -6.53 2.37 -0.15
CA TYR A 52 -5.23 2.55 0.51
C TYR A 52 -4.87 1.33 1.34
N LEU A 53 -3.56 1.02 1.41
CA LEU A 53 -3.02 -0.04 2.25
C LEU A 53 -3.08 0.36 3.73
N ARG A 54 -3.67 -0.50 4.55
CA ARG A 54 -3.85 -0.29 5.99
C ARG A 54 -3.37 -1.51 6.77
N SER A 55 -2.77 -1.24 7.92
CA SER A 55 -2.61 -2.20 9.01
C SER A 55 -3.50 -1.78 10.19
N HIS A 56 -3.91 -2.71 11.05
CA HIS A 56 -4.74 -2.40 12.22
C HIS A 56 -4.64 -3.47 13.30
N ASP A 57 -5.19 -3.23 14.48
CA ASP A 57 -5.07 -4.12 15.65
C ASP A 57 -5.92 -5.41 15.56
N ILE A 58 -6.11 -5.93 14.35
CA ILE A 58 -6.71 -7.23 14.09
C ILE A 58 -5.60 -8.23 13.77
N GLN A 59 -5.66 -9.37 14.46
CA GLN A 59 -4.69 -10.44 14.32
C GLN A 59 -5.37 -11.75 13.96
N PHE A 60 -4.65 -12.63 13.26
CA PHE A 60 -5.07 -13.98 12.94
C PHE A 60 -3.90 -14.96 13.05
N ASN A 61 -4.21 -16.23 13.30
CA ASN A 61 -3.19 -17.27 13.41
C ASN A 61 -3.07 -18.05 12.11
N VAL A 62 -1.84 -18.29 11.67
CA VAL A 62 -1.53 -19.25 10.60
C VAL A 62 -0.58 -20.29 11.19
N GLY A 63 -1.11 -21.48 11.44
CA GLY A 63 -0.39 -22.49 12.21
C GLY A 63 -0.17 -22.03 13.65
N ASN A 64 1.08 -21.96 14.08
CA ASN A 64 1.47 -21.54 15.44
C ASN A 64 1.87 -20.06 15.52
N ASP A 65 1.85 -19.35 14.40
CA ASP A 65 2.30 -17.97 14.32
C ASP A 65 1.09 -17.02 14.26
N THR A 66 1.22 -15.87 14.94
CA THR A 66 0.23 -14.80 14.93
C THR A 66 0.68 -13.66 14.03
N PHE A 67 -0.20 -13.24 13.13
CA PHE A 67 0.05 -12.17 12.16
C PHE A 67 -0.97 -11.05 12.33
N GLN A 68 -0.56 -9.84 11.96
CA GLN A 68 -1.45 -8.70 11.83
C GLN A 68 -2.08 -8.68 10.44
N GLU A 69 -3.36 -8.34 10.37
CA GLU A 69 -4.06 -8.20 9.09
C GLU A 69 -3.61 -6.92 8.35
N VAL A 70 -3.39 -7.07 7.05
CA VAL A 70 -3.08 -5.97 6.14
C VAL A 70 -4.12 -5.99 5.02
N VAL A 71 -4.83 -4.89 4.84
CA VAL A 71 -5.97 -4.79 3.91
C VAL A 71 -5.89 -3.52 3.06
N CYS A 72 -6.69 -3.48 2.00
CA CYS A 72 -7.01 -2.24 1.29
C CYS A 72 -8.39 -1.73 1.72
N HIS A 73 -8.54 -0.42 1.88
CA HIS A 73 -9.82 0.20 2.22
C HIS A 73 -10.03 1.53 1.47
N ASN A 74 -11.27 1.95 1.28
CA ASN A 74 -11.65 3.22 0.64
C ASN A 74 -12.26 4.24 1.62
N GLU A 75 -11.96 4.08 2.90
CA GLU A 75 -12.47 4.93 3.98
C GLU A 75 -11.58 6.17 4.21
N ARG A 76 -11.96 6.99 5.21
CA ARG A 76 -11.13 8.12 5.64
C ARG A 76 -9.74 7.64 6.09
N LEU A 77 -8.72 8.39 5.66
CA LEU A 77 -7.33 8.14 6.03
C LEU A 77 -7.05 8.50 7.50
N GLY A 78 -6.17 7.71 8.12
CA GLY A 78 -5.63 7.90 9.47
C GLY A 78 -4.21 7.34 9.60
N GLY A 79 -3.66 7.35 10.82
CA GLY A 79 -2.27 6.92 11.07
C GLY A 79 -1.99 5.46 10.71
N ASN A 80 -3.02 4.61 10.72
CA ASN A 80 -2.94 3.20 10.33
C ASN A 80 -2.69 2.97 8.82
N ASP A 81 -2.78 4.05 8.03
CA ASP A 81 -2.58 4.03 6.57
C ASP A 81 -1.17 4.55 6.21
N GLU A 82 -0.42 5.01 7.20
CA GLU A 82 0.93 5.55 7.08
C GLU A 82 1.98 4.44 7.20
N TRP A 83 2.87 4.37 6.20
CA TRP A 83 3.94 3.38 6.13
C TRP A 83 5.29 4.08 6.14
N CYS A 84 6.19 3.63 7.02
CA CYS A 84 7.57 4.10 7.07
C CYS A 84 8.42 3.32 6.08
N ILE A 85 9.20 4.01 5.25
CA ILE A 85 10.28 3.38 4.50
C ILE A 85 11.43 3.11 5.46
N GLU A 86 11.50 1.90 6.00
CA GLU A 86 12.54 1.55 6.98
C GLU A 86 13.94 1.60 6.34
N LEU A 87 14.13 0.90 5.23
CA LEU A 87 15.44 0.71 4.62
C LEU A 87 15.41 0.82 3.11
N ILE A 88 16.22 1.73 2.57
CA ILE A 88 16.61 1.73 1.16
C ILE A 88 18.05 1.24 1.08
N LYS A 89 18.23 0.00 0.63
CA LYS A 89 19.57 -0.55 0.38
C LYS A 89 19.96 -0.31 -1.06
N GLN A 90 20.80 0.70 -1.29
CA GLN A 90 21.46 0.88 -2.58
C GLN A 90 22.67 -0.06 -2.65
N TYR A 91 22.63 -1.01 -3.58
CA TYR A 91 23.83 -1.77 -3.95
C TYR A 91 24.66 -0.91 -4.89
N THR A 92 25.56 -0.10 -4.34
CA THR A 92 26.63 0.49 -5.14
C THR A 92 27.61 -0.61 -5.48
N TRP A 93 27.61 -1.05 -6.75
CA TRP A 93 28.73 -1.81 -7.28
C TRP A 93 29.95 -0.89 -7.29
N THR A 94 30.74 -0.91 -6.23
CA THR A 94 32.12 -0.41 -6.29
C THR A 94 32.88 -1.36 -7.20
N LEU A 95 33.13 -0.92 -8.44
CA LEU A 95 34.21 -1.47 -9.25
C LEU A 95 35.50 -1.17 -8.48
N VAL A 96 36.03 -2.20 -7.82
CA VAL A 96 37.43 -2.22 -7.35
C VAL A 96 38.26 -2.84 -8.45
#